data_AF-A0A9X9A8R9-F1
#
_entry.id   AF-A0A9X9A8R9-F1
#
_cell.length_a   1.000
_cell.length_b   1.000
_cell.length_c   1.000
_cell.angle_alpha   90.00
_cell.angle_beta   90.00
_cell.angle_gamma   90.00
#
_symmetry.space_group_name_H-M   'P 1'
#
loop_
_entity.id
_entity.type
_entity.pdbx_description
1 polymer ?
#
loop_
_entity_poly.entity_id
_entity_poly.type
_entity_poly.pdbx_seq_one_letter_code
_entity_poly.pdbx_strand_id
1 'polypeptide(L)'
;IMMSDGIFEGAQHVENHELWMKRKIKELQTEDPQEIADIIMEEVIRSCDGYINDDMTIVVAKVKKNMPKWATIPIVGMQAQ
;
A
#
# COMPACT_ATOMS: atom_id res chain seq x y z
N ILE A 1 1.79 -4.00 5.40
CA ILE A 1 2.75 -3.08 4.75
C ILE A 1 3.93 -2.97 5.71
N MET A 2 5.14 -3.22 5.23
CA MET A 2 6.39 -3.04 5.97
C MET A 2 7.28 -2.09 5.18
N MET A 3 8.10 -1.31 5.87
CA MET A 3 8.96 -0.29 5.26
C MET A 3 10.24 -0.09 6.07
N SER A 4 11.31 0.37 5.43
CA SER A 4 12.52 0.87 6.10
C SER A 4 12.31 2.28 6.67
N ASP A 5 13.24 2.70 7.52
CA ASP A 5 13.41 4.08 8.01
C ASP A 5 13.54 5.09 6.86
N GLY A 6 14.26 4.76 5.79
CA GLY A 6 14.35 5.62 4.60
C GLY A 6 13.00 6.01 3.98
N ILE A 7 11.97 5.15 4.10
CA ILE A 7 10.59 5.47 3.69
C ILE A 7 9.79 6.14 4.82
N PHE A 8 9.94 5.66 6.05
CA PHE A 8 9.15 6.12 7.19
C PHE A 8 9.50 7.57 7.59
N GLU A 9 10.79 7.89 7.63
CA GLU A 9 11.35 9.19 7.99
C GLU A 9 11.63 10.07 6.76
N GLY A 10 11.57 9.49 5.56
CA GLY A 10 11.86 10.19 4.31
C GLY A 10 10.97 11.41 4.07
N ALA A 11 9.71 11.38 4.53
CA ALA A 11 8.76 12.46 4.29
C ALA A 11 9.18 13.78 4.96
N GLN A 12 9.69 14.73 4.17
CA GLN A 12 10.13 16.03 4.68
C GLN A 12 8.93 16.86 5.14
N HIS A 13 9.16 17.70 6.16
CA HIS A 13 8.15 18.58 6.75
C HIS A 13 6.97 17.86 7.45
N VAL A 14 7.17 16.60 7.86
CA VAL A 14 6.21 15.84 8.66
C VAL A 14 6.75 15.63 10.08
N GLU A 15 6.09 16.18 11.09
CA GLU A 15 6.46 15.91 12.50
C GLU A 15 5.95 14.55 12.97
N ASN A 16 4.77 14.12 12.49
CA ASN A 16 4.15 12.86 12.90
C ASN A 16 4.02 11.90 11.72
N HIS A 17 5.10 11.15 11.46
CA HIS A 17 5.21 10.17 10.38
C HIS A 17 4.15 9.07 10.48
N GLU A 18 3.77 8.64 11.69
CA GLU A 18 2.77 7.61 11.90
C GLU A 18 1.37 8.06 11.44
N LEU A 19 0.96 9.27 11.83
CA LEU A 19 -0.33 9.83 11.44
C LEU A 19 -0.40 10.07 9.93
N TRP A 20 0.68 10.59 9.35
CA TRP A 20 0.80 10.81 7.92
C TRP A 20 0.64 9.51 7.14
N MET A 21 1.40 8.47 7.51
CA MET A 21 1.35 7.17 6.85
C MET A 21 -0.03 6.51 6.97
N LYS A 22 -0.67 6.56 8.15
CA LYS A 22 -2.03 6.04 8.36
C LYS A 22 -3.06 6.75 7.48
N ARG A 23 -2.90 8.05 7.26
CA ARG A 23 -3.78 8.82 6.37
C ARG A 23 -3.56 8.40 4.92
N LYS A 24 -2.31 8.29 4.47
CA LYS A 24 -1.98 7.86 3.10
C LYS A 24 -2.54 6.50 2.76
N ILE A 25 -2.37 5.53 3.66
CA ILE A 25 -2.93 4.18 3.47
C ILE A 25 -4.46 4.21 3.35
N LYS A 26 -5.15 5.11 4.05
CA LYS A 26 -6.63 5.25 3.96
C LYS A 26 -7.10 5.91 2.66
N GLU A 27 -6.25 6.71 2.01
CA GLU A 27 -6.58 7.42 0.76
C GLU A 27 -6.37 6.54 -0.49
N LEU A 28 -5.70 5.39 -0.36
CA LEU A 28 -5.44 4.45 -1.46
C LEU A 28 -6.75 3.89 -2.07
N GLN A 29 -6.84 3.92 -3.40
CA GLN A 29 -7.98 3.39 -4.16
C GLN A 29 -7.72 2.05 -4.86
N THR A 30 -6.58 1.43 -4.57
CA THR A 30 -6.17 0.13 -5.13
C THR A 30 -6.01 -0.91 -4.03
N GLU A 31 -6.25 -2.17 -4.38
CA GLU A 31 -5.96 -3.32 -3.53
C GLU A 31 -4.85 -4.21 -4.10
N ASP A 32 -4.18 -3.77 -5.17
CA ASP A 32 -3.02 -4.46 -5.72
C ASP A 32 -1.77 -4.14 -4.87
N PRO A 33 -1.08 -5.16 -4.30
CA PRO A 33 0.07 -4.93 -3.43
C PRO A 33 1.20 -4.13 -4.10
N GLN A 34 1.45 -4.33 -5.39
CA GLN A 34 2.53 -3.66 -6.10
C GLN A 34 2.17 -2.19 -6.33
N GLU A 35 0.94 -1.91 -6.79
CA GLU A 35 0.49 -0.52 -6.94
C GLU A 35 0.50 0.24 -5.61
N ILE A 36 0.10 -0.41 -4.50
CA ILE A 36 0.19 0.21 -3.16
C ILE A 36 1.63 0.57 -2.81
N ALA A 37 2.59 -0.32 -3.11
CA ALA A 37 4.00 -0.08 -2.84
C ALA A 37 4.52 1.12 -3.65
N ASP A 38 4.19 1.16 -4.94
CA ASP A 38 4.64 2.19 -5.86
C ASP A 38 4.04 3.57 -5.52
N ILE A 39 2.74 3.63 -5.17
CA ILE A 39 2.09 4.88 -4.75
C ILE A 39 2.73 5.44 -3.49
N ILE A 40 2.95 4.62 -2.46
CA ILE A 40 3.57 5.08 -1.20
C ILE A 40 5.01 5.58 -1.46
N MET A 41 5.78 4.84 -2.25
CA MET A 41 7.14 5.22 -2.64
C MET A 41 7.14 6.58 -3.36
N GLU A 42 6.27 6.78 -4.35
CA GLU A 42 6.18 8.03 -5.08
C GLU A 42 5.79 9.20 -4.19
N GLU A 43 4.83 9.01 -3.27
CA GLU A 43 4.41 10.06 -2.34
C GLU A 43 5.55 10.51 -1.42
N VAL A 44 6.37 9.58 -0.93
CA VAL A 44 7.55 9.91 -0.12
C VAL A 44 8.55 10.70 -0.97
N ILE A 45 8.90 10.22 -2.17
CA ILE A 45 9.83 10.93 -3.07
C ILE A 45 9.35 12.35 -3.38
N ARG A 46 8.04 12.53 -3.64
CA ARG A 46 7.44 13.84 -3.92
C ARG A 46 7.50 14.78 -2.73
N SER A 47 7.44 14.26 -1.50
CA SER A 47 7.59 15.09 -0.30
C SER A 47 9.03 15.53 -0.04
N CYS A 48 10.02 14.86 -0.64
CA CYS A 48 11.45 15.20 -0.56
C CYS A 48 11.94 16.07 -1.74
N ASP A 49 11.04 16.68 -2.51
CA ASP A 49 11.37 17.40 -3.76
C ASP A 49 12.18 16.55 -4.77
N GLY A 50 12.01 15.23 -4.74
CA GLY A 50 12.71 14.28 -5.61
C GLY A 50 14.09 13.84 -5.12
N TYR A 51 14.55 14.32 -3.97
CA TYR A 51 15.84 13.90 -3.38
C TYR A 51 15.69 12.60 -2.57
N ILE A 52 16.55 11.63 -2.89
CA ILE A 52 16.64 10.35 -2.17
C ILE A 52 17.82 10.46 -1.20
N ASN A 53 17.53 10.63 0.08
CA ASN A 53 18.55 10.81 1.12
C ASN A 53 19.03 9.50 1.76
N ASP A 54 18.28 8.41 1.59
CA ASP A 54 18.55 7.10 2.20
C ASP A 54 17.94 5.95 1.37
N ASP A 55 18.34 4.72 1.67
CA ASP A 55 17.84 3.50 1.03
C ASP A 55 16.36 3.26 1.36
N MET A 56 15.51 3.44 0.36
CA MET A 56 14.07 3.28 0.48
C MET A 56 13.62 1.88 0.11
N THR A 57 13.06 1.12 1.06
CA THR A 57 12.51 -0.22 0.81
C THR A 57 11.10 -0.33 1.40
N ILE A 58 10.16 -0.86 0.61
CA ILE A 58 8.78 -1.13 1.02
C ILE A 58 8.35 -2.52 0.54
N VAL A 59 7.59 -3.22 1.39
CA VAL A 59 7.00 -4.54 1.08
C VAL A 59 5.52 -4.54 1.45
N VAL A 60 4.68 -4.94 0.49
CA VAL A 60 3.23 -5.05 0.67
C VAL A 60 2.81 -6.48 0.40
N ALA A 61 2.01 -7.02 1.32
CA ALA A 61 1.42 -8.35 1.17
C ALA A 61 -0.09 -8.25 1.41
N LYS A 62 -0.88 -8.82 0.49
CA LYS A 62 -2.32 -8.97 0.65
C LYS A 62 -2.64 -10.42 0.98
N VAL A 63 -3.21 -10.64 2.16
CA VAL A 63 -3.69 -11.95 2.59
C VAL A 63 -5.05 -12.21 1.93
N LYS A 64 -5.14 -13.29 1.16
CA LYS A 64 -6.39 -13.74 0.53
C LYS A 64 -6.70 -15.16 0.99
N LYS A 65 -7.99 -15.50 1.08
CA LYS A 65 -8.40 -16.89 1.27
C LYS A 65 -7.92 -17.70 0.06
N ASN A 66 -7.25 -18.82 0.32
CA ASN A 66 -6.82 -19.72 -0.75
C ASN A 66 -8.06 -20.34 -1.42
N MET A 67 -8.33 -19.96 -2.66
CA MET A 67 -9.30 -20.62 -3.53
C MET A 67 -8.51 -21.25 -4.67
N PRO A 68 -8.42 -22.59 -4.74
CA PRO A 68 -7.69 -23.24 -5.81
C PRO A 68 -8.31 -22.88 -7.16
N LYS A 69 -7.48 -22.76 -8.20
CA LYS A 69 -7.94 -22.37 -9.55
C LYS A 69 -9.00 -23.32 -10.14
N TRP A 70 -9.05 -24.55 -9.67
CA TRP A 70 -10.00 -25.59 -10.06
C TRP A 70 -11.24 -25.66 -9.14
N ALA A 71 -11.33 -24.82 -8.11
CA ALA A 71 -12.53 -24.75 -7.28
C ALA A 71 -13.71 -24.23 -8.11
N THR A 72 -14.86 -24.89 -7.98
CA THR A 72 -16.12 -24.39 -8.52
C THR A 72 -16.43 -23.03 -7.89
N ILE A 73 -16.61 -22.00 -8.71
CA ILE A 73 -17.11 -20.70 -8.23
C ILE A 73 -18.55 -20.95 -7.76
N PRO A 74 -18.87 -20.76 -6.47
CA PRO A 74 -20.24 -20.94 -6.01
C PRO A 74 -21.12 -19.91 -6.71
N ILE A 75 -22.09 -20.39 -7.49
CA ILE A 75 -23.15 -19.57 -8.04
C ILE A 75 -24.03 -19.20 -6.84
N VAL A 76 -23.76 -18.04 -6.24
CA VAL A 76 -24.69 -17.48 -5.24
C VAL A 76 -25.98 -17.23 -6.01
N GLY A 77 -27.03 -17.98 -5.65
CA GLY A 77 -28.30 -17.95 -6.33
C GLY A 77 -28.72 -16.51 -6.61
N MET A 78 -28.86 -16.21 -7.89
CA MET A 78 -29.67 -15.12 -8.38
C MET A 78 -30.99 -15.21 -7.61
N GLN A 79 -31.22 -14.32 -6.65
CA GLN A 79 -32.50 -14.23 -5.98
C GLN A 79 -33.52 -13.92 -7.07
N ALA A 80 -34.21 -14.96 -7.52
CA ALA A 80 -35.42 -14.80 -8.29
C ALA A 80 -36.39 -14.03 -7.39
N GLN A 81 -36.79 -12.86 -7.92
CA GLN A 81 -37.86 -11.95 -7.52
C GLN A 81 -38.66 -12.30 -6.26
#